data_AF-A0A1F5K9Q3-F1
#
_entry.id   AF-A0A1F5K9Q3-F1
#
_cell.length_a   1.000
_cell.length_b   1.000
_cell.length_c   1.000
_cell.angle_alpha   90.00
_cell.angle_beta   90.00
_cell.angle_gamma   90.00
#
_symmetry.space_group_name_H-M   'P 1'
#
loop_
_entity.id
_entity.type
_entity.pdbx_description
1 polymer ?
#
loop_
_entity_poly.entity_id
_entity_poly.type
_entity_poly.pdbx_seq_one_letter_code
_entity_poly.pdbx_strand_id
1 'polypeptide(L)'
;MRSIEGFVCIARYIEPPRRDILFGPKTNSEIEYSYENFTTNNLIPFTELDQIQTSLNELRARRIFKRRSIGHVKLKIAERSEKEIYALEDEKNFIIVVEVGIVSTEFILLGKSVKGSYGVAHAPVSDLLQNGFKTIPKFKDALYALTEVERQGHIYAHLGTFKMQRVKIPSQVS
;
A
#
# COMPACT_ATOMS: atom_id res chain seq x y z
N MET A 1 3.68 -17.68 0.91
CA MET A 1 3.69 -16.48 0.07
C MET A 1 2.26 -16.02 -0.07
N ARG A 2 1.96 -14.80 0.37
CA ARG A 2 0.62 -14.22 0.27
C ARG A 2 0.48 -13.47 -1.05
N SER A 3 -0.60 -13.73 -1.78
CA SER A 3 -0.96 -12.99 -2.99
C SER A 3 -2.23 -12.21 -2.72
N ILE A 4 -2.21 -10.92 -3.02
CA ILE A 4 -3.32 -9.99 -2.82
C ILE A 4 -3.61 -9.34 -4.18
N GLU A 5 -4.85 -9.47 -4.64
CA GLU A 5 -5.32 -8.85 -5.86
C GLU A 5 -6.74 -8.34 -5.64
N GLY A 6 -7.02 -7.14 -6.13
CA GLY A 6 -8.35 -6.55 -6.03
C GLY A 6 -8.30 -5.04 -6.23
N PHE A 7 -9.37 -4.38 -5.82
CA PHE A 7 -9.54 -2.95 -6.01
C PHE A 7 -9.36 -2.16 -4.72
N VAL A 8 -8.91 -0.91 -4.84
CA VAL A 8 -8.78 0.05 -3.74
C VAL A 8 -9.35 1.40 -4.16
N CYS A 9 -9.90 2.13 -3.20
CA CYS A 9 -10.21 3.54 -3.38
C CYS A 9 -8.93 4.36 -3.17
N ILE A 10 -8.63 5.27 -4.08
CA ILE A 10 -7.52 6.22 -3.96
C ILE A 10 -8.13 7.60 -3.71
N ALA A 11 -7.83 8.23 -2.58
CA ALA A 11 -8.29 9.59 -2.29
C ALA A 11 -7.14 10.54 -1.94
N ARG A 12 -7.18 11.77 -2.46
CA ARG A 12 -6.18 12.81 -2.22
C ARG A 12 -6.69 13.88 -1.28
N TYR A 13 -5.97 14.19 -0.21
CA TYR A 13 -6.31 15.33 0.67
C TYR A 13 -6.35 16.67 -0.09
N ILE A 14 -7.25 17.55 0.34
CA ILE A 14 -7.33 18.93 -0.17
C ILE A 14 -6.15 19.76 0.34
N GLU A 15 -5.86 19.65 1.63
CA GLU A 15 -4.87 20.48 2.34
C GLU A 15 -3.48 19.84 2.36
N PRO A 16 -2.41 20.64 2.50
CA PRO A 16 -1.06 20.12 2.67
C PRO A 16 -0.87 19.32 3.99
N PRO A 17 -0.07 18.24 3.98
CA PRO A 17 0.61 17.67 2.82
C PRO A 17 -0.37 16.90 1.93
N ARG A 18 -0.39 17.22 0.63
CA ARG A 18 -1.26 16.56 -0.36
C ARG A 18 -0.79 15.13 -0.59
N ARG A 19 -1.39 14.18 0.11
CA ARG A 19 -1.07 12.75 0.02
C ARG A 19 -2.23 11.97 -0.59
N ASP A 20 -1.89 10.95 -1.38
CA ASP A 20 -2.85 9.95 -1.84
C ASP A 20 -2.92 8.83 -0.80
N ILE A 21 -4.12 8.51 -0.32
CA ILE A 21 -4.38 7.39 0.60
C ILE A 21 -5.15 6.32 -0.13
N LEU A 22 -4.79 5.07 0.15
CA LEU A 22 -5.49 3.88 -0.31
C LEU A 22 -6.47 3.42 0.77
N PHE A 23 -7.69 3.07 0.36
CA PHE A 23 -8.70 2.49 1.24
C PHE A 23 -9.18 1.17 0.68
N GLY A 24 -9.34 0.19 1.57
CA GLY A 24 -10.01 -1.08 1.31
C GLY A 24 -11.35 -1.16 2.07
N PRO A 25 -12.02 -2.32 2.08
CA PRO A 25 -13.24 -2.51 2.84
C PRO A 25 -12.97 -2.35 4.32
N LYS A 26 -14.01 -1.95 5.04
CA LYS A 26 -14.06 -2.00 6.49
C LYS A 26 -13.80 -3.43 6.96
N THR A 27 -12.86 -3.59 7.89
CA THR A 27 -12.61 -4.87 8.57
C THR A 27 -12.90 -4.80 10.06
N ASN A 28 -12.68 -3.65 10.68
CA ASN A 28 -13.06 -3.41 12.07
C ASN A 28 -14.55 -3.00 12.18
N SER A 29 -15.35 -3.75 12.93
CA SER A 29 -16.78 -3.51 13.15
C SER A 29 -17.11 -2.12 13.75
N GLU A 30 -16.19 -1.52 14.48
CA GLU A 30 -16.36 -0.22 15.15
C GLU A 30 -16.32 0.97 14.18
N ILE A 31 -15.79 0.80 12.97
CA ILE A 31 -15.71 1.87 11.97
C ILE A 31 -17.09 2.10 11.36
N GLU A 32 -17.63 3.31 11.41
CA GLU A 32 -18.98 3.58 10.89
C GLU A 32 -19.09 3.52 9.36
N TYR A 33 -17.97 3.66 8.65
CA TYR A 33 -17.91 3.79 7.19
C TYR A 33 -17.69 2.45 6.50
N SER A 34 -18.08 2.35 5.23
CA SER A 34 -17.90 1.15 4.40
C SER A 34 -16.43 0.82 4.07
N TYR A 35 -15.48 1.68 4.46
CA TYR A 35 -14.08 1.60 4.10
C TYR A 35 -13.15 1.87 5.28
N GLU A 36 -11.93 1.37 5.16
CA GLU A 36 -10.84 1.54 6.11
C GLU A 36 -9.52 1.80 5.37
N ASN A 37 -8.51 2.37 6.03
CA ASN A 37 -7.19 2.54 5.43
C ASN A 37 -6.63 1.16 5.02
N PHE A 38 -6.15 1.04 3.79
CA PHE A 38 -5.62 -0.21 3.26
C PHE A 38 -4.44 -0.74 4.08
N THR A 39 -3.66 0.12 4.73
CA THR A 39 -2.54 -0.32 5.58
C THR A 39 -2.97 -0.81 6.95
N THR A 40 -4.15 -0.43 7.44
CA THR A 40 -4.66 -0.84 8.76
C THR A 40 -5.70 -1.96 8.66
N ASN A 41 -6.28 -2.17 7.48
CA ASN A 41 -7.26 -3.22 7.23
C ASN A 41 -6.63 -4.58 6.81
N ASN A 42 -5.38 -4.81 7.18
CA ASN A 42 -4.59 -5.99 6.78
C ASN A 42 -4.32 -6.12 5.27
N LEU A 43 -4.23 -5.00 4.54
CA LEU A 43 -4.00 -4.97 3.09
C LEU A 43 -5.09 -5.73 2.32
N ILE A 44 -6.34 -5.69 2.82
CA ILE A 44 -7.47 -6.35 2.17
C ILE A 44 -8.04 -5.37 1.13
N PRO A 45 -8.07 -5.72 -0.16
CA PRO A 45 -8.72 -4.91 -1.18
C PRO A 45 -10.21 -5.25 -1.26
N PHE A 46 -10.97 -4.40 -1.93
CA PHE A 46 -12.32 -4.75 -2.37
C PHE A 46 -12.23 -5.78 -3.50
N THR A 47 -13.16 -6.72 -3.53
CA THR A 47 -13.26 -7.71 -4.62
C THR A 47 -14.18 -7.22 -5.74
N GLU A 48 -15.22 -6.47 -5.39
CA GLU A 48 -16.27 -6.04 -6.31
C GLU A 48 -16.27 -4.53 -6.53
N LEU A 49 -16.58 -4.09 -7.76
CA LEU A 49 -16.66 -2.67 -8.11
C LEU A 49 -17.80 -1.95 -7.38
N ASP A 50 -18.93 -2.63 -7.13
CA ASP A 50 -20.10 -2.05 -6.46
C ASP A 50 -19.80 -1.63 -5.01
N GLN A 51 -19.00 -2.45 -4.30
CA GLN A 51 -18.56 -2.12 -2.94
C GLN A 51 -17.73 -0.84 -2.94
N ILE A 52 -16.82 -0.70 -3.92
CA ILE A 52 -16.02 0.50 -4.09
C ILE A 52 -16.85 1.72 -4.40
N GLN A 53 -17.89 1.59 -5.21
CA GLN A 53 -18.70 2.74 -5.59
C GLN A 53 -19.39 3.35 -4.36
N THR A 54 -19.85 2.51 -3.43
CA THR A 54 -20.39 2.95 -2.14
C THR A 54 -19.34 3.71 -1.34
N SER A 55 -18.14 3.15 -1.17
CA SER A 55 -17.05 3.80 -0.43
C SER A 55 -16.57 5.11 -1.08
N LEU A 56 -16.54 5.19 -2.41
CA LEU A 56 -16.22 6.42 -3.14
C LEU A 56 -17.26 7.53 -2.90
N ASN A 57 -18.54 7.16 -2.77
CA ASN A 57 -19.62 8.09 -2.47
C ASN A 57 -19.53 8.60 -1.03
N GLU A 58 -19.22 7.74 -0.05
CA GLU A 58 -18.95 8.16 1.32
C GLU A 58 -17.72 9.07 1.42
N LEU A 59 -16.62 8.70 0.75
CA LEU A 59 -15.42 9.54 0.63
C LEU A 59 -15.73 10.90 -0.03
N ARG A 60 -16.66 10.94 -0.98
CA ARG A 60 -17.14 12.20 -1.60
C ARG A 60 -17.82 13.10 -0.58
N ALA A 61 -18.68 12.53 0.26
CA ALA A 61 -19.49 13.26 1.22
C ALA A 61 -18.63 13.97 2.28
N ARG A 62 -17.45 13.41 2.63
CA ARG A 62 -16.58 13.95 3.68
C ARG A 62 -15.93 15.30 3.37
N ARG A 63 -15.94 15.79 2.13
CA ARG A 63 -15.35 17.09 1.71
C ARG A 63 -13.88 17.36 2.11
N ILE A 64 -13.14 16.37 2.63
CA ILE A 64 -11.69 16.47 2.93
C ILE A 64 -10.80 16.00 1.78
N PHE A 65 -11.39 15.35 0.76
CA PHE A 65 -10.66 14.78 -0.38
C PHE A 65 -10.98 15.49 -1.70
N LYS A 66 -9.92 15.97 -2.39
CA LYS A 66 -10.00 16.72 -3.65
C LYS A 66 -10.26 15.83 -4.86
N ARG A 67 -9.59 14.68 -4.90
CA ARG A 67 -9.63 13.72 -6.02
C ARG A 67 -9.85 12.33 -5.48
N ARG A 68 -10.63 11.54 -6.22
CA ARG A 68 -11.00 10.17 -5.90
C ARG A 68 -10.91 9.34 -7.18
N SER A 69 -10.33 8.15 -7.11
CA SER A 69 -10.22 7.23 -8.25
C SER A 69 -10.16 5.79 -7.75
N ILE A 70 -10.37 4.83 -8.64
CA ILE A 70 -10.22 3.40 -8.35
C ILE A 70 -8.82 2.96 -8.79
N GLY A 71 -8.14 2.18 -7.95
CA GLY A 71 -6.94 1.44 -8.30
C GLY A 71 -7.21 -0.06 -8.28
N HIS A 72 -6.63 -0.79 -9.22
CA HIS A 72 -6.47 -2.23 -9.13
C HIS A 72 -5.06 -2.52 -8.62
N VAL A 73 -4.97 -3.16 -7.45
CA VAL A 73 -3.72 -3.47 -6.76
C VAL A 73 -3.39 -4.95 -6.95
N LYS A 74 -2.10 -5.23 -7.18
CA LYS A 74 -1.53 -6.57 -7.12
C LYS A 74 -0.31 -6.53 -6.21
N LEU A 75 -0.32 -7.35 -5.17
CA LEU A 75 0.77 -7.48 -4.21
C LEU A 75 1.11 -8.96 -4.00
N LYS A 76 2.39 -9.29 -4.05
CA LYS A 76 2.91 -10.59 -3.59
C LYS A 76 3.85 -10.35 -2.43
N ILE A 77 3.71 -11.10 -1.33
CA ILE A 77 4.52 -10.96 -0.12
C ILE A 77 5.14 -12.33 0.23
N ALA A 78 6.47 -12.38 0.33
CA ALA A 78 7.21 -13.51 0.87
C ALA A 78 7.18 -13.46 2.39
N GLU A 79 6.34 -14.28 3.01
CA GLU A 79 6.04 -14.18 4.45
C GLU A 79 6.89 -15.11 5.32
N ARG A 80 7.31 -16.28 4.80
CA ARG A 80 7.70 -17.40 5.69
C ARG A 80 8.97 -18.17 5.34
N SER A 81 9.68 -17.86 4.25
CA SER A 81 10.97 -18.50 4.01
C SER A 81 11.86 -17.79 2.99
N GLU A 82 13.16 -18.05 3.08
CA GLU A 82 14.14 -17.71 2.05
C GLU A 82 13.73 -18.23 0.67
N LYS A 83 13.15 -19.43 0.59
CA LYS A 83 12.60 -19.99 -0.66
C LYS A 83 11.52 -19.10 -1.28
N GLU A 84 10.64 -18.50 -0.47
CA GLU A 84 9.63 -17.57 -0.98
C GLU A 84 10.24 -16.25 -1.46
N ILE A 85 11.29 -15.79 -0.79
CA ILE A 85 12.03 -14.58 -1.16
C ILE A 85 12.67 -14.77 -2.54
N TYR A 86 13.42 -15.86 -2.75
CA TYR A 86 14.07 -16.13 -4.05
C TYR A 86 13.08 -16.49 -5.16
N ALA A 87 11.86 -16.93 -4.84
CA ALA A 87 10.80 -17.10 -5.84
C ALA A 87 10.38 -15.76 -6.50
N LEU A 88 10.78 -14.61 -5.93
CA LEU A 88 10.55 -13.29 -6.51
C LEU A 88 11.73 -12.78 -7.35
N GLU A 89 12.83 -13.52 -7.52
CA GLU A 89 14.06 -13.02 -8.15
C GLU A 89 13.84 -12.44 -9.57
N ASP A 90 13.00 -13.11 -10.36
CA ASP A 90 12.65 -12.72 -11.73
C ASP A 90 11.53 -11.66 -11.83
N GLU A 91 10.93 -11.28 -10.70
CA GLU A 91 9.87 -10.29 -10.67
C GLU A 91 10.40 -8.85 -10.79
N LYS A 92 9.46 -7.89 -10.81
CA LYS A 92 9.77 -6.46 -10.87
C LYS A 92 8.87 -5.69 -9.91
N ASN A 93 9.29 -4.48 -9.58
CA ASN A 93 8.58 -3.56 -8.69
C ASN A 93 8.57 -4.04 -7.24
N PHE A 94 9.76 -4.29 -6.70
CA PHE A 94 9.94 -4.77 -5.35
C PHE A 94 9.62 -3.69 -4.31
N ILE A 95 9.15 -4.12 -3.16
CA ILE A 95 8.87 -3.31 -1.98
C ILE A 95 9.29 -4.07 -0.73
N ILE A 96 9.53 -3.35 0.37
CA ILE A 96 9.64 -3.94 1.70
C ILE A 96 8.31 -3.71 2.42
N VAL A 97 7.75 -4.74 3.03
CA VAL A 97 6.51 -4.65 3.83
C VAL A 97 6.91 -4.83 5.28
N VAL A 98 6.65 -3.82 6.11
CA VAL A 98 6.95 -3.84 7.54
C VAL A 98 5.65 -3.94 8.30
N GLU A 99 5.57 -4.90 9.21
CA GLU A 99 4.44 -5.03 10.13
C GLU A 99 4.72 -4.25 11.42
N VAL A 100 3.84 -3.33 11.79
CA VAL A 100 3.99 -2.41 12.91
C VAL A 100 2.79 -2.52 13.84
N GLY A 101 3.06 -2.54 15.16
CA GLY A 101 2.04 -2.53 16.19
C GLY A 101 1.78 -3.90 16.83
N ILE A 102 1.53 -3.88 18.14
CA ILE A 102 1.21 -5.08 18.95
C ILE A 102 -0.31 -5.27 19.06
N VAL A 103 -1.08 -4.16 18.96
CA VAL A 103 -2.53 -4.13 19.23
C VAL A 103 -3.36 -4.02 17.96
N SER A 104 -2.91 -3.23 16.97
CA SER A 104 -3.48 -3.20 15.63
C SER A 104 -2.35 -3.36 14.63
N THR A 105 -2.41 -4.41 13.83
CA THR A 105 -1.44 -4.66 12.78
C THR A 105 -1.56 -3.57 11.71
N GLU A 106 -0.59 -2.66 11.69
CA GLU A 106 -0.43 -1.66 10.63
C GLU A 106 0.72 -2.10 9.71
N PHE A 107 0.51 -1.97 8.40
CA PHE A 107 1.52 -2.28 7.41
C PHE A 107 2.14 -1.01 6.84
N ILE A 108 3.48 -0.92 6.86
CA ILE A 108 4.20 0.13 6.14
C ILE A 108 4.79 -0.46 4.86
N LEU A 109 4.41 0.11 3.72
CA LEU A 109 4.93 -0.28 2.41
C LEU A 109 6.09 0.64 2.05
N LEU A 110 7.31 0.10 2.04
CA LEU A 110 8.53 0.86 1.80
C LEU A 110 9.09 0.57 0.40
N GLY A 111 9.57 1.63 -0.26
CA GLY A 111 10.14 1.58 -1.61
C GLY A 111 11.40 2.42 -1.74
N LYS A 112 11.85 2.61 -2.99
CA LYS A 112 13.08 3.35 -3.23
C LYS A 112 12.91 4.83 -2.86
N SER A 113 13.78 5.34 -1.99
CA SER A 113 13.82 6.76 -1.62
C SER A 113 13.88 7.65 -2.85
N VAL A 114 13.00 8.65 -2.90
CA VAL A 114 12.98 9.67 -3.95
C VAL A 114 13.97 10.77 -3.55
N LYS A 115 14.78 11.23 -4.50
CA LYS A 115 15.74 12.32 -4.23
C LYS A 115 14.98 13.53 -3.70
N GLY A 116 15.34 14.01 -2.51
CA GLY A 116 14.70 15.15 -1.84
C GLY A 116 13.59 14.78 -0.83
N SER A 117 13.25 13.51 -0.64
CA SER A 117 12.39 13.10 0.48
C SER A 117 13.21 12.95 1.76
N TYR A 118 12.73 13.53 2.87
CA TYR A 118 13.19 13.19 4.22
C TYR A 118 12.72 11.77 4.53
N GLY A 119 13.52 10.76 4.17
CA GLY A 119 13.35 9.44 4.79
C GLY A 119 13.50 9.61 6.29
N VAL A 120 12.73 8.86 7.09
CA VAL A 120 13.06 8.70 8.51
C VAL A 120 14.53 8.28 8.52
N ALA A 121 15.38 9.08 9.18
CA ALA A 121 16.80 9.30 8.83
C ALA A 121 17.74 8.08 8.94
N HIS A 122 17.21 6.86 8.99
CA HIS A 122 17.96 5.63 9.18
C HIS A 122 17.63 4.55 8.13
N ALA A 123 16.41 4.48 7.57
CA ALA A 123 16.06 3.40 6.65
C ALA A 123 16.49 3.66 5.18
N PRO A 124 17.00 2.65 4.44
CA PRO A 124 17.41 2.80 3.03
C PRO A 124 16.22 3.01 2.06
N VAL A 125 14.99 2.97 2.58
CA VAL A 125 13.72 3.00 1.85
C VAL A 125 12.74 3.96 2.55
N SER A 126 11.72 4.43 1.83
CA SER A 126 10.71 5.35 2.37
C SER A 126 9.28 4.90 2.07
N ASP A 127 8.31 5.40 2.85
CA ASP A 127 6.89 5.08 2.69
C ASP A 127 6.41 5.44 1.26
N LEU A 128 5.97 4.39 0.55
CA LEU A 128 5.49 4.44 -0.83
C LEU A 128 4.19 5.22 -0.97
N LEU A 129 3.32 5.18 0.04
CA LEU A 129 1.99 5.78 -0.01
C LEU A 129 2.08 7.31 0.12
N GLN A 130 3.05 7.79 0.89
CA GLN A 130 3.26 9.23 1.06
C GLN A 130 3.89 9.90 -0.17
N ASN A 131 4.50 9.14 -1.10
CA ASN A 131 5.37 9.67 -2.16
C ASN A 131 5.13 9.12 -3.57
N GLY A 132 3.89 8.82 -3.96
CA GLY A 132 3.56 8.59 -5.38
C GLY A 132 4.41 7.47 -6.03
N PHE A 133 4.42 6.30 -5.38
CA PHE A 133 4.82 4.98 -5.90
C PHE A 133 6.15 4.90 -6.68
N LYS A 134 7.26 4.70 -5.96
CA LYS A 134 8.52 4.25 -6.56
C LYS A 134 9.01 2.94 -5.95
N THR A 135 8.77 1.86 -6.65
CA THR A 135 9.25 0.54 -6.28
C THR A 135 10.77 0.41 -6.48
N ILE A 136 11.36 -0.60 -5.85
CA ILE A 136 12.76 -0.99 -6.03
C ILE A 136 12.82 -1.85 -7.31
N PRO A 137 13.63 -1.47 -8.32
CA PRO A 137 13.57 -2.12 -9.63
C PRO A 137 14.35 -3.44 -9.71
N LYS A 138 15.32 -3.66 -8.82
CA LYS A 138 16.23 -4.80 -8.85
C LYS A 138 16.08 -5.63 -7.58
N PHE A 139 16.06 -6.96 -7.74
CA PHE A 139 15.93 -7.90 -6.64
C PHE A 139 17.06 -7.76 -5.61
N LYS A 140 18.33 -7.70 -6.05
CA LYS A 140 19.49 -7.54 -5.17
C LYS A 140 19.43 -6.26 -4.31
N ASP A 141 18.98 -5.15 -4.91
CA ASP A 141 18.81 -3.88 -4.19
C ASP A 141 17.70 -4.00 -3.14
N ALA A 142 16.64 -4.76 -3.44
CA ALA A 142 15.53 -4.99 -2.53
C ALA A 142 15.92 -5.94 -1.39
N LEU A 143 16.69 -7.00 -1.66
CA LEU A 143 17.26 -7.87 -0.62
C LEU A 143 18.14 -7.07 0.35
N TYR A 144 19.04 -6.25 -0.19
CA TYR A 144 19.88 -5.40 0.64
C TYR A 144 19.04 -4.46 1.52
N ALA A 145 18.01 -3.83 0.95
CA ALA A 145 17.10 -2.96 1.70
C ALA A 145 16.33 -3.70 2.79
N LEU A 146 15.85 -4.93 2.51
CA LEU A 146 15.20 -5.79 3.50
C LEU A 146 16.11 -6.04 4.69
N THR A 147 17.34 -6.53 4.44
CA THR A 147 18.32 -6.83 5.48
C THR A 147 18.65 -5.60 6.33
N GLU A 148 18.79 -4.43 5.71
CA GLU A 148 19.04 -3.19 6.45
C GLU A 148 17.86 -2.73 7.30
N VAL A 149 16.62 -2.89 6.81
CA VAL A 149 15.41 -2.58 7.60
C VAL A 149 15.31 -3.49 8.83
N GLU A 150 15.51 -4.80 8.65
CA GLU A 150 15.51 -5.76 9.76
C GLU A 150 16.64 -5.47 10.77
N ARG A 151 17.84 -5.15 10.28
CA ARG A 151 19.01 -4.84 11.10
C ARG A 151 18.81 -3.60 11.99
N GLN A 152 18.16 -2.57 11.46
CA GLN A 152 18.01 -1.30 12.18
C GLN A 152 16.77 -1.25 13.08
N GLY A 153 15.67 -1.86 12.64
CA GLY A 153 14.40 -1.78 13.35
C GLY A 153 14.24 -2.84 14.42
N HIS A 154 14.94 -3.99 14.32
CA HIS A 154 14.58 -5.22 15.02
C HIS A 154 13.10 -5.60 14.80
N ILE A 155 12.54 -5.23 13.65
CA ILE A 155 11.15 -5.45 13.28
C ILE A 155 11.11 -6.49 12.16
N TYR A 156 10.07 -7.33 12.17
CA TYR A 156 9.84 -8.31 11.13
C TYR A 156 9.42 -7.61 9.83
N ALA A 157 10.16 -7.86 8.76
CA ALA A 157 9.92 -7.28 7.46
C ALA A 157 9.87 -8.36 6.39
N HIS A 158 9.18 -8.05 5.30
CA HIS A 158 8.96 -8.97 4.20
C HIS A 158 9.39 -8.35 2.89
N LEU A 159 9.91 -9.17 1.99
CA LEU A 159 10.05 -8.78 0.59
C LEU A 159 8.71 -8.98 -0.12
N GLY A 160 8.31 -7.99 -0.90
CA GLY A 160 7.15 -8.11 -1.77
C GLY A 160 7.34 -7.47 -3.13
N THR A 161 6.34 -7.62 -3.99
CA THR A 161 6.22 -6.91 -5.26
C THR A 161 4.89 -6.18 -5.29
N PHE A 162 4.87 -4.96 -5.83
CA PHE A 162 3.69 -4.11 -5.86
C PHE A 162 3.44 -3.55 -7.25
N LYS A 163 2.21 -3.70 -7.74
CA LYS A 163 1.72 -3.05 -8.95
C LYS A 163 0.36 -2.43 -8.67
N MET A 164 0.16 -1.22 -9.17
CA MET A 164 -1.14 -0.56 -9.11
C MET A 164 -1.46 0.08 -10.46
N GLN A 165 -2.69 -0.14 -10.92
CA GLN A 165 -3.22 0.43 -12.17
C GLN A 165 -4.49 1.21 -11.88
N ARG A 166 -4.61 2.43 -12.41
CA ARG A 166 -5.86 3.19 -12.27
C ARG A 166 -6.92 2.57 -13.16
N VAL A 167 -8.09 2.29 -12.59
CA VAL A 167 -9.26 1.80 -13.32
C VAL A 167 -10.06 3.01 -13.77
N LYS A 168 -10.43 3.05 -15.06
CA LYS A 168 -11.38 4.04 -15.55
C LYS A 168 -12.75 3.70 -14.98
N ILE A 169 -13.31 4.59 -14.18
CA ILE A 169 -14.72 4.50 -13.80
C ILE A 169 -15.50 4.74 -15.10
N PRO A 170 -16.38 3.83 -15.54
CA PRO A 170 -17.31 4.12 -16.63
C PRO A 170 -18.01 5.42 -16.25
N SER A 171 -17.85 6.46 -17.06
CA SER A 171 -18.46 7.75 -16.83
C SER A 171 -19.95 7.52 -16.59
N GLN A 172 -20.40 7.81 -15.37
CA GLN A 172 -21.82 7.87 -15.07
C GLN A 172 -22.40 8.85 -16.08
N VAL A 173 -23.27 8.33 -16.96
CA VAL A 173 -24.01 9.13 -17.93
C VAL A 173 -24.79 10.14 -17.09
N SER A 174 -24.33 11.38 -17.16
CA SER A 174 -24.96 12.56 -16.56
C SER A 174 -26.27 12.86 -17.24
#